data_AF-K1ZGY9-F1
#
_entry.id   AF-K1ZGY9-F1
#
_cell.length_a   1.000
_cell.length_b   1.000
_cell.length_c   1.000
_cell.angle_alpha   90.00
_cell.angle_beta   90.00
_cell.angle_gamma   90.00
#
_symmetry.space_group_name_H-M   'P 1'
#
loop_
_entity.id
_entity.type
_entity.pdbx_description
1 polymer ?
#
loop_
_entity_poly.entity_id
_entity_poly.type
_entity_poly.pdbx_seq_one_letter_code
_entity_poly.pdbx_strand_id
1 'polypeptide(L)'
;MSLKESLPRQQFELKIQAAIGGKVVASERLGALRKDVIAKLYGGDVTRKMKLLEKQKKGKKRMMAHSKVNIPPEAYLAVLKR
;
A
#
# COMPACT_ATOMS: atom_id res chain seq x y z
N MET A 1 -17.93 -1.12 9.79
CA MET A 1 -16.59 -1.50 9.31
C MET A 1 -16.30 -0.76 8.02
N SER A 2 -15.15 -0.12 7.93
CA SER A 2 -14.72 0.54 6.68
C SER A 2 -14.08 -0.51 5.74
N LEU A 3 -14.17 -0.32 4.42
CA LEU A 3 -13.54 -1.22 3.44
C LEU A 3 -12.02 -1.35 3.64
N LYS A 4 -11.40 -0.36 4.27
CA LYS A 4 -9.98 -0.38 4.64
C LYS A 4 -9.66 -1.40 5.72
N GLU A 5 -10.54 -1.60 6.69
CA GLU A 5 -10.33 -2.53 7.81
C GLU A 5 -10.41 -3.99 7.38
N SER A 6 -11.21 -4.30 6.36
CA SER A 6 -11.40 -5.66 5.86
C SER A 6 -10.31 -6.11 4.86
N LEU A 7 -9.51 -5.18 4.34
CA LEU A 7 -8.46 -5.47 3.36
C LEU A 7 -7.10 -5.67 4.03
N PRO A 8 -6.36 -6.75 3.71
CA PRO A 8 -5.02 -6.96 4.25
C PRO A 8 -4.03 -5.93 3.69
N ARG A 9 -3.11 -5.47 4.54
CA ARG A 9 -2.03 -4.57 4.13
C ARG A 9 -1.05 -5.28 3.20
N GLN A 10 -0.64 -4.58 2.14
CA GLN A 10 0.30 -5.10 1.15
C GLN A 10 1.66 -4.39 1.24
N GLN A 11 2.66 -4.87 0.48
CA GLN A 11 4.00 -4.28 0.45
C GLN A 11 4.05 -2.92 -0.27
N PHE A 12 2.99 -2.54 -0.98
CA PHE A 12 2.82 -1.25 -1.65
C PHE A 12 1.60 -0.50 -1.09
N GLU A 13 1.51 0.80 -1.39
CA GLU A 13 0.40 1.64 -0.95
C GLU A 13 -0.81 1.36 -1.83
N LEU A 14 -1.95 1.04 -1.20
CA LEU A 14 -3.19 0.77 -1.90
C LEU A 14 -4.14 1.96 -1.73
N LYS A 15 -4.55 2.57 -2.85
CA LYS A 15 -5.44 3.72 -2.87
C LYS A 15 -6.86 3.25 -3.18
N ILE A 16 -7.75 3.40 -2.22
CA ILE A 16 -9.18 3.12 -2.34
C ILE A 16 -9.85 4.45 -2.70
N GLN A 17 -10.63 4.49 -3.77
CA GLN A 17 -11.32 5.69 -4.22
C GLN A 17 -12.79 5.36 -4.44
N ALA A 18 -13.67 6.27 -4.02
CA ALA A 18 -15.08 6.25 -4.38
C ALA A 18 -15.32 7.38 -5.38
N ALA A 19 -15.89 7.05 -6.53
CA ALA A 19 -16.19 8.01 -7.59
C ALA A 19 -17.65 7.89 -8.03
N ILE A 20 -18.28 9.03 -8.31
CA ILE A 20 -19.63 9.13 -8.88
C ILE A 20 -19.49 9.91 -10.19
N GLY A 21 -19.93 9.33 -11.31
CA GLY A 21 -19.86 9.98 -12.62
C GLY A 21 -18.45 10.42 -13.04
N GLY A 22 -17.41 9.70 -12.60
CA GLY A 22 -16.01 10.03 -12.89
C GLY A 22 -15.37 11.04 -11.92
N LYS A 23 -16.13 11.70 -11.06
CA LYS A 23 -15.58 12.57 -10.01
C LYS A 23 -15.31 11.76 -8.74
N VAL A 24 -14.06 11.80 -8.25
CA VAL A 24 -13.69 11.17 -6.97
C VAL A 24 -14.27 11.99 -5.82
N VAL A 25 -15.14 11.38 -5.02
CA VAL A 25 -15.85 12.02 -3.90
C VAL A 25 -15.17 11.71 -2.57
N ALA A 26 -14.59 10.52 -2.43
CA ALA A 26 -13.83 10.13 -1.25
C ALA A 26 -12.60 9.30 -1.66
N SER A 27 -11.51 9.43 -0.91
CA SER A 27 -10.33 8.60 -1.10
C SER A 27 -9.71 8.23 0.22
N GLU A 28 -9.29 6.98 0.34
CA GLU A 28 -8.59 6.46 1.50
C GLU A 28 -7.35 5.67 1.06
N ARG A 29 -6.32 5.67 1.91
CA ARG A 29 -5.05 5.00 1.63
C ARG A 29 -4.78 3.94 2.68
N LEU A 30 -4.49 2.72 2.22
CA LEU A 30 -3.98 1.65 3.06
C LEU A 30 -2.46 1.66 2.99
N GLY A 31 -1.83 1.94 4.14
CA GLY A 31 -0.38 2.11 4.21
C GLY A 31 0.38 0.82 3.89
N ALA A 32 1.46 0.94 3.12
CA ALA A 32 2.30 -0.19 2.77
C ALA A 32 3.03 -0.77 4.00
N LEU A 33 3.24 -2.08 4.01
CA LEU A 33 4.22 -2.71 4.88
C LEU A 33 5.62 -2.27 4.47
N ARG A 34 6.50 -2.01 5.44
CA ARG A 34 7.88 -1.59 5.18
C ARG A 34 8.82 -2.33 6.12
N LYS A 35 9.76 -3.07 5.54
CA LYS A 35 10.94 -3.57 6.27
C LYS A 35 11.91 -2.42 6.49
N ASP A 36 12.49 -2.35 7.68
CA ASP A 36 13.64 -1.47 7.89
C ASP A 36 14.88 -2.04 7.20
N VAL A 37 15.21 -1.47 6.04
CA VAL A 37 16.37 -1.87 5.23
C VAL A 37 17.68 -1.28 5.77
N ILE A 38 17.60 -0.32 6.70
CA ILE A 38 18.74 0.42 7.23
C ILE A 38 19.26 -0.20 8.52
N ALA A 39 18.51 -1.09 9.16
CA ALA A 39 18.84 -1.67 10.48
C ALA A 39 20.27 -2.26 10.61
N LYS A 40 20.90 -2.70 9.52
CA LYS A 40 22.27 -3.25 9.52
C LYS A 40 23.35 -2.24 9.10
N LEU A 41 22.98 -1.03 8.71
CA LEU A 41 23.93 0.03 8.38
C LEU A 41 24.48 0.61 9.69
N TYR A 42 25.73 0.28 9.97
CA TYR A 42 26.53 0.94 11.00
C TYR A 42 27.36 2.05 10.33
N GLY A 43 27.16 3.30 10.73
CA GLY A 43 27.93 4.46 10.22
C GLY A 43 27.12 5.49 9.43
N GLY A 44 27.79 6.60 9.09
CA GLY A 44 27.21 7.80 8.49
C GLY A 44 27.19 7.86 6.97
N ASP A 45 27.46 6.76 6.26
CA ASP A 45 27.47 6.74 4.79
C ASP A 45 26.05 6.87 4.22
N VAL A 46 25.70 8.11 3.87
CA VAL A 46 24.40 8.49 3.29
C VAL A 46 24.18 7.80 1.94
N THR A 47 25.22 7.55 1.16
CA THR A 47 25.14 6.94 -0.17
C THR A 47 24.57 5.53 -0.08
N ARG A 48 25.06 4.73 0.87
CA ARG A 48 24.55 3.36 1.11
C ARG A 48 23.10 3.35 1.58
N LYS A 49 22.74 4.28 2.47
CA LYS A 49 21.35 4.47 2.94
C LYS A 49 20.42 4.78 1.75
N MET A 50 20.79 5.75 0.92
CA MET A 50 19.98 6.15 -0.24
C MET A 50 19.83 4.99 -1.25
N LYS A 51 20.91 4.27 -1.56
CA LYS A 51 20.88 3.13 -2.47
C LYS A 51 19.87 2.05 -2.03
N LEU A 52 19.82 1.74 -0.73
CA LEU A 52 18.87 0.75 -0.21
C LEU A 52 17.42 1.26 -0.25
N LEU A 53 17.20 2.53 0.07
CA LEU A 53 15.88 3.15 0.01
C LEU A 53 15.36 3.24 -1.43
N GLU A 54 16.20 3.58 -2.40
CA GLU A 54 15.84 3.61 -3.81
C GLU A 54 15.49 2.22 -4.33
N LYS A 55 16.27 1.19 -3.95
CA LYS A 55 15.96 -0.19 -4.29
C LYS A 55 14.60 -0.62 -3.73
N GLN A 56 14.30 -0.26 -2.48
CA GLN A 56 13.01 -0.53 -1.86
C GLN A 56 11.88 0.21 -2.61
N LYS A 57 12.06 1.49 -2.94
CA LYS A 57 11.07 2.30 -3.68
C LYS A 57 10.77 1.72 -5.06
N LYS A 58 11.81 1.35 -5.83
CA LYS A 58 11.67 0.72 -7.16
C LYS A 58 10.95 -0.62 -7.07
N GLY A 59 11.29 -1.44 -6.07
CA GLY A 59 10.62 -2.71 -5.80
C GLY A 59 9.12 -2.53 -5.56
N LYS A 60 8.74 -1.59 -4.66
CA LYS A 60 7.34 -1.30 -4.38
C LYS A 60 6.57 -0.78 -5.61
N LYS A 61 7.18 0.11 -6.40
CA LYS A 61 6.56 0.62 -7.65
C LYS A 61 6.30 -0.51 -8.65
N ARG A 62 7.24 -1.47 -8.77
CA ARG A 62 7.06 -2.64 -9.63
C ARG A 62 5.93 -3.55 -9.15
N MET A 63 5.84 -3.79 -7.84
CA MET A 63 4.76 -4.58 -7.23
C MET A 63 3.40 -3.94 -7.50
N MET A 64 3.28 -2.62 -7.30
CA MET A 64 2.04 -1.88 -7.56
C MET A 64 1.57 -1.98 -9.01
N ALA A 65 2.50 -1.91 -9.99
CA ALA A 65 2.14 -1.96 -11.39
C ALA A 65 1.64 -3.34 -11.86
N HIS A 66 2.10 -4.42 -11.23
CA HIS A 66 1.76 -5.81 -11.62
C HIS A 66 0.82 -6.50 -10.63
N SER A 67 0.33 -5.77 -9.62
CA SER A 67 -0.52 -6.37 -8.59
C SER A 67 -1.94 -6.57 -9.08
N LYS A 68 -2.50 -7.75 -8.82
CA LYS A 68 -3.94 -7.99 -8.79
C LYS A 68 -4.36 -8.07 -7.33
N VAL A 69 -5.32 -7.25 -6.92
CA VAL A 69 -5.85 -7.27 -5.56
C VAL A 69 -7.08 -8.16 -5.56
N ASN A 70 -7.01 -9.31 -4.88
CA ASN A 70 -8.18 -10.14 -4.65
C ASN A 70 -8.97 -9.55 -3.49
N ILE A 71 -10.25 -9.22 -3.71
CA ILE A 71 -11.14 -8.68 -2.69
C ILE A 71 -11.98 -9.85 -2.16
N PRO A 72 -11.84 -10.20 -0.86
CA PRO A 72 -12.62 -11.28 -0.29
C PRO A 72 -14.13 -10.99 -0.35
N PRO A 73 -14.98 -12.00 -0.62
CA PRO A 73 -16.44 -11.82 -0.61
C PRO A 73 -16.96 -11.27 0.72
N GLU A 74 -16.32 -11.62 1.83
CA GLU A 74 -16.69 -11.13 3.16
C GLU A 74 -16.52 -9.60 3.28
N ALA A 75 -15.49 -9.05 2.63
CA ALA A 75 -15.24 -7.59 2.64
C ALA A 75 -16.35 -6.83 1.91
N TYR A 76 -16.96 -7.42 0.88
CA TYR A 76 -18.08 -6.82 0.15
C TYR A 76 -19.36 -6.80 1.00
N LEU A 77 -19.68 -7.94 1.63
CA LEU A 77 -20.83 -8.08 2.52
C LEU A 77 -20.73 -7.16 3.74
N ALA A 78 -19.53 -6.96 4.29
CA ALA A 78 -19.29 -6.08 5.43
C ALA A 78 -19.56 -4.59 5.13
N VAL A 79 -19.39 -4.16 3.87
CA VAL A 79 -19.71 -2.80 3.43
C VAL A 79 -21.21 -2.60 3.20
N LEU A 80 -21.91 -3.64 2.73
CA LEU A 80 -23.34 -3.60 2.41
C LEU A 80 -24.28 -3.87 3.59
N LYS A 81 -23.84 -4.61 4.62
CA LYS A 81 -24.65 -4.93 5.83
C LYS A 81 -24.84 -3.74 6.79
N ARG A 82 -24.73 -2.50 6.30
CA ARG A 82 -24.93 -1.31 7.12
C ARG A 82 -26.24 -0.61 6.79
#